data_AF-A0A7G8G1T6-F1
#
_entry.id   AF-A0A7G8G1T6-F1
#
_cell.length_a   1.000
_cell.length_b   1.000
_cell.length_c   1.000
_cell.angle_alpha   90.00
_cell.angle_beta   90.00
_cell.angle_gamma   90.00
#
_symmetry.space_group_name_H-M   'P 1'
#
loop_
_entity.id
_entity.type
_entity.pdbx_description
1 polymer ?
#
loop_
_entity_poly.entity_id
_entity_poly.type
_entity_poly.pdbx_seq_one_letter_code
_entity_poly.pdbx_strand_id
1 'polypeptide(L)' 'MAAIRERKREERIQALRSQAGLLLSHFDGCSLWLFGSLARGDWDAFSDVDVLAVGRDRGCADVLIDWPIRFSPAGWRMT' A
#
# COMPACT_ATOMS: atom_id res chain seq x y z
N MET A 1 9.72 -19.69 10.69
CA MET A 1 8.55 -18.81 10.93
C MET A 1 8.88 -17.34 10.64
N ALA A 2 9.93 -16.75 11.23
CA ALA A 2 10.32 -15.36 10.97
C ALA A 2 10.66 -15.05 9.50
N ALA A 3 11.44 -15.91 8.82
CA ALA A 3 11.83 -15.70 7.42
C ALA A 3 10.64 -15.70 6.42
N ILE A 4 9.57 -16.44 6.72
CA ILE A 4 8.35 -16.44 5.88
C ILE A 4 7.59 -15.13 6.04
N ARG A 5 7.56 -14.56 7.26
CA ARG A 5 6.91 -13.28 7.54
C ARG A 5 7.66 -12.13 6.87
N GLU A 6 8.99 -12.11 6.94
CA GLU A 6 9.79 -11.09 6.28
C GLU A 6 9.59 -11.11 4.76
N ARG A 7 9.64 -12.30 4.15
CA ARG A 7 9.40 -12.45 2.71
C ARG A 7 8.00 -11.95 2.30
N LYS A 8 6.95 -12.32 3.06
CA LYS A 8 5.58 -11.83 2.81
C LYS A 8 5.47 -10.31 2.97
N ARG A 9 6.18 -9.74 3.95
CA ARG A 9 6.24 -8.30 4.18
C ARG A 9 6.91 -7.60 3.01
N GLU A 10 8.05 -8.09 2.53
CA GLU A 10 8.74 -7.55 1.37
C GLU A 10 7.87 -7.61 0.11
N GLU A 11 7.25 -8.77 -0.17
CA GLU A 11 6.29 -8.94 -1.26
C GLU A 11 5.15 -7.90 -1.17
N ARG A 12 4.65 -7.64 0.05
CA ARG A 12 3.60 -6.66 0.29
C ARG A 12 4.07 -5.22 0.04
N ILE A 13 5.25 -4.86 0.54
CA ILE A 13 5.84 -3.52 0.34
C ILE A 13 6.11 -3.28 -1.15
N GLN A 14 6.58 -4.29 -1.88
CA GLN A 14 6.80 -4.17 -3.33
C GLN A 14 5.49 -3.98 -4.08
N ALA A 15 4.44 -4.71 -3.74
CA ALA A 15 3.11 -4.51 -4.32
C ALA A 15 2.56 -3.10 -4.06
N LEU A 16 2.69 -2.62 -2.82
CA LEU A 16 2.33 -1.25 -2.41
C LEU A 16 3.06 -0.21 -3.25
N ARG A 17 4.38 -0.34 -3.38
CA ARG A 17 5.20 0.61 -4.14
C ARG A 17 4.83 0.63 -5.62
N SER A 18 4.58 -0.53 -6.22
CA SER A 18 4.18 -0.62 -7.63
C SER A 18 2.83 0.07 -7.87
N GLN A 19 1.82 -0.22 -7.05
CA GLN A 19 0.50 0.42 -7.15
C GLN A 19 0.55 1.92 -6.84
N ALA A 20 1.30 2.33 -5.81
CA ALA A 20 1.50 3.74 -5.49
C ALA A 20 2.23 4.48 -6.60
N GLY A 21 3.22 3.87 -7.25
CA GLY A 21 3.92 4.46 -8.39
C GLY A 21 2.99 4.73 -9.57
N LEU A 22 2.12 3.78 -9.91
CA LEU A 22 1.09 3.95 -10.94
C LEU A 22 0.09 5.05 -10.56
N LEU A 23 -0.29 5.15 -9.29
CA LEU A 23 -1.21 6.19 -8.83
C LEU A 23 -0.54 7.57 -8.89
N LEU A 24 0.63 7.71 -8.28
CA LEU A 24 1.36 8.97 -8.18
C LEU A 24 1.82 9.51 -9.54
N SER A 25 2.00 8.65 -10.55
CA SER A 25 2.29 9.12 -11.92
C SER A 25 1.14 9.89 -12.56
N HIS A 26 -0.09 9.76 -12.05
CA HIS A 26 -1.27 10.49 -12.53
C HIS A 26 -1.56 11.75 -11.70
N PHE A 27 -0.91 11.91 -10.54
CA PHE A 27 -1.19 12.99 -9.59
C PHE A 27 0.09 13.73 -9.19
N ASP A 28 0.40 14.79 -9.92
CA ASP A 28 1.56 15.63 -9.63
C ASP A 28 1.45 16.32 -8.27
N GLY A 29 2.55 16.30 -7.51
CA GLY A 29 2.62 16.90 -6.17
C GLY A 29 1.88 16.12 -5.09
N CYS A 30 1.51 14.87 -5.36
CA CYS A 30 0.98 13.95 -4.37
C CYS A 30 2.07 13.01 -3.83
N SER A 31 1.90 12.54 -2.61
CA SER A 31 2.76 11.54 -2.00
C SER A 31 1.95 10.58 -1.13
N LEU A 32 2.40 9.33 -1.04
CA LEU A 32 1.81 8.31 -0.20
C LEU A 32 2.84 7.84 0.83
N TRP A 33 2.48 7.85 2.09
CA TRP A 33 3.35 7.48 3.19
C TRP A 33 2.82 6.23 3.88
N LEU A 34 3.67 5.20 3.97
CA LEU A 34 3.36 3.98 4.71
C LEU A 34 3.64 4.19 6.20
N PHE A 35 2.68 3.84 7.05
CA PHE A 35 2.87 3.84 8.50
C PHE A 35 2.31 2.56 9.13
N GLY A 36 2.34 2.47 10.47
CA GLY A 36 1.82 1.30 11.18
C GLY A 36 2.77 0.10 11.23
N SER A 37 2.20 -1.08 11.47
CA SER A 37 2.94 -2.32 11.72
C SER A 37 3.81 -2.76 10.54
N LEU A 38 3.38 -2.50 9.30
CA LEU A 38 4.15 -2.80 8.09
C LEU A 38 5.42 -1.94 7.98
N ALA A 39 5.31 -0.64 8.29
CA ALA A 39 6.47 0.25 8.32
C ALA A 39 7.46 -0.14 9.43
N ARG A 40 6.97 -0.57 10.59
CA ARG A 40 7.80 -0.95 11.75
C ARG A 40 8.44 -2.33 11.65
N GLY A 41 7.96 -3.20 10.75
CA GLY A 41 8.46 -4.59 10.64
C GLY A 41 7.69 -5.61 11.49
N ASP A 42 6.69 -5.16 12.25
CA ASP A 42 5.87 -6.02 13.13
C ASP A 42 4.61 -6.55 12.45
N TRP A 43 4.55 -6.51 11.12
CA TRP A 43 3.37 -6.94 10.37
C TRP A 43 3.24 -8.47 10.33
N ASP A 44 2.09 -8.97 10.76
CA ASP A 44 1.80 -10.40 10.95
C ASP A 44 1.21 -11.09 9.71
N ALA A 45 1.13 -10.38 8.58
CA ALA A 45 0.52 -10.80 7.32
C ALA A 45 -1.00 -10.98 7.32
N PHE A 46 -1.68 -10.64 8.42
CA PHE A 46 -3.14 -10.63 8.54
C PHE A 46 -3.70 -9.24 8.90
N SER A 47 -2.86 -8.37 9.46
CA SER A 47 -3.21 -7.00 9.78
C SER A 47 -3.43 -6.14 8.53
N ASP A 48 -4.33 -5.18 8.64
CA ASP A 48 -4.51 -4.15 7.62
C ASP A 48 -3.25 -3.29 7.46
N VAL A 49 -3.18 -2.57 6.34
CA VAL A 49 -2.05 -1.70 6.00
C VAL A 49 -2.47 -0.25 6.13
N ASP A 50 -1.77 0.49 6.98
CA ASP A 50 -2.03 1.92 7.19
C ASP A 50 -1.22 2.78 6.21
N VAL A 51 -1.91 3.61 5.43
CA VAL A 51 -1.30 4.52 4.45
C VAL A 51 -1.89 5.92 4.57
N LEU A 52 -1.02 6.93 4.48
CA LEU A 52 -1.37 8.35 4.54
C LEU A 52 -1.17 8.97 3.16
N ALA A 53 -2.26 9.45 2.57
CA ALA A 53 -2.23 10.22 1.33
C ALA A 53 -2.02 11.71 1.63
N VAL A 54 -1.04 12.32 0.98
CA VAL A 54 -0.74 13.75 1.08
C VAL A 54 -0.82 14.34 -0.32
N GLY A 55 -1.86 15.13 -0.56
CA GLY A 55 -2.03 15.91 -1.79
C GLY A 55 -1.67 17.38 -1.59
N ARG A 56 -1.44 18.10 -2.69
CA ARG A 56 -1.28 19.58 -2.68
C ARG A 56 -2.50 20.28 -2.11
N ASP A 57 -3.67 19.74 -2.39
CA ASP A 57 -4.96 20.20 -1.90
C ASP A 57 -5.83 19.00 -1.49
N ARG A 58 -6.96 19.30 -0.87
CA ARG A 58 -7.91 18.30 -0.37
C ARG A 58 -8.51 17.45 -1.48
N GLY A 59 -8.75 18.02 -2.66
CA GLY A 59 -9.32 17.28 -3.80
C GLY A 59 -8.35 16.21 -4.30
N CYS A 60 -7.06 16.55 -4.39
CA CYS A 60 -6.02 15.58 -4.70
C CYS A 60 -5.93 14.47 -3.64
N ALA A 61 -6.02 14.82 -2.35
CA ALA A 61 -5.98 13.85 -1.26
C ALA A 61 -7.20 12.90 -1.27
N ASP A 62 -8.41 13.43 -1.51
CA ASP A 62 -9.65 12.65 -1.55
C ASP A 62 -9.63 11.62 -2.69
N VAL A 63 -9.12 12.00 -3.87
CA VAL A 63 -8.97 11.06 -5.01
C VAL A 63 -7.97 9.93 -4.72
N LEU A 64 -6.91 10.21 -3.97
CA LEU A 64 -5.95 9.18 -3.54
C LEU A 64 -6.57 8.20 -2.53
N ILE A 65 -7.46 8.68 -1.66
CA ILE A 65 -8.15 7.87 -0.64
C ILE A 65 -9.21 6.97 -1.29
N ASP A 66 -9.93 7.49 -2.28
CA ASP A 66 -10.97 6.74 -3.00
C ASP A 66 -10.38 5.75 -4.02
N TRP A 67 -9.07 5.87 -4.32
CA TRP A 67 -8.41 4.89 -5.18
C TRP A 67 -8.40 3.52 -4.51
N PRO A 68 -9.02 2.49 -5.13
CA PRO A 68 -9.08 1.17 -4.53
C PRO A 68 -7.68 0.57 -4.57
N ILE A 69 -6.94 0.69 -3.48
CA ILE A 69 -5.70 -0.03 -3.29
C ILE A 69 -6.06 -1.50 -3.01
N ARG A 70 -6.43 -2.22 -4.08
CA ARG A 70 -6.78 -3.64 -4.03
C ARG A 70 -5.50 -4.43 -3.85
N PHE A 71 -5.26 -4.84 -2.61
CA PHE A 71 -4.25 -5.82 -2.30
C PHE A 71 -4.85 -7.22 -2.19
N SER A 72 -4.68 -8.04 -3.23
CA SER A 72 -4.94 -9.48 -3.09
C SER A 72 -3.74 -10.13 -2.38
N PRO A 73 -3.88 -10.72 -1.18
CA PRO A 73 -2.79 -11.42 -0.49
C PRO A 73 -2.55 -12.83 -1.05
N ALA A 74 -3.36 -13.29 -2.00
CA ALA A 74 -3.25 -14.60 -2.60
C ALA A 74 -3.82 -14.55 -4.01
N GLY A 75 -3.22 -15.33 -4.91
CA GLY A 75 -3.88 -15.70 -6.15
C GLY A 75 -5.23 -16.35 -5.83
N TRP A 76 -6.30 -15.70 -6.28
CA TRP A 76 -7.56 -16.37 -6.56
C TRP A 76 -7.83 -16.11 -8.04
N ARG A 77 -7.52 -17.13 -8.86
CA ARG A 77 -8.03 -17.22 -10.22
C ARG A 77 -9.55 -17.42 -10.14
N MET A 78 -10.24 -16.64 -10.97
CA MET A 78 -11.44 -16.93 -11.76
C MET A 78 -12.61 -17.64 -11.07
N THR A 79 -13.78 -16.99 -11.10
CA THR A 79 -14.74 -17.12 -12.21
C THR A 79 -15.53 -15.83 -12.37
#